data_AF-A0A510KVY1-F1
#
_entry.id   AF-A0A510KVY1-F1
#
_cell.length_a   1.000
_cell.length_b   1.000
_cell.length_c   1.000
_cell.angle_alpha   90.00
_cell.angle_beta   90.00
_cell.angle_gamma   90.00
#
_symmetry.space_group_name_H-M   'P 1'
#
loop_
_entity.id
_entity.type
_entity.pdbx_description
1 polymer ?
#
loop_
_entity_poly.entity_id
_entity_poly.type
_entity_poly.pdbx_seq_one_letter_code
_entity_poly.pdbx_strand_id
1 'polypeptide(L)'
;MKKLKDYYDRFKNLNPQYSGIKLGIIVAVVVYFIARIFFVVEISRDMIISLAVFVISMTFHEVAHGYVAYKFGDNTAKMNGRITLNPLRHIDLTGILLPILILLSGFKFLVGWAKPVPVNFDNLRPHRLGLFCVAIAGIVVNFIIAAVSLLLLKYLGKHLDIENIFMTILLYTYLINLLLGMFNLIPITPLDGGRIIYSFSGEKVRKFYNKIEKYGILIIFAIVYFGSRTLMNGFIAIVEFFLKLAGIQLNLMF
;
A
#
# COMPACT_ATOMS: atom_id res chain seq x y z
N MET A 1 -10.91 30.76 5.16
CA MET A 1 -11.48 31.39 3.94
C MET A 1 -10.43 31.86 2.93
N LYS A 2 -9.34 32.56 3.32
CA LYS A 2 -8.30 33.05 2.39
C LYS A 2 -7.72 31.98 1.44
N LYS A 3 -7.30 30.81 1.96
CA LYS A 3 -6.77 29.69 1.15
C LYS A 3 -7.75 29.12 0.13
N LEU A 4 -9.05 29.12 0.43
CA LEU A 4 -10.08 28.60 -0.47
C LEU A 4 -10.32 29.56 -1.65
N LYS A 5 -10.24 30.86 -1.38
CA LYS A 5 -10.35 31.91 -2.39
C LYS A 5 -9.16 31.85 -3.37
N ASP A 6 -7.94 31.71 -2.85
CA ASP A 6 -6.73 31.54 -3.68
C ASP A 6 -6.80 30.29 -4.59
N TYR A 7 -7.39 29.20 -4.10
CA TYR A 7 -7.60 27.98 -4.90
C TYR A 7 -8.63 28.19 -6.01
N TYR A 8 -9.74 28.86 -5.70
CA TYR A 8 -10.79 29.18 -6.67
C TYR A 8 -10.24 30.10 -7.78
N ASP A 9 -9.51 31.14 -7.40
CA ASP A 9 -8.93 32.10 -8.35
C ASP A 9 -7.88 31.44 -9.25
N ARG A 10 -7.04 30.54 -8.71
CA ARG A 10 -6.14 29.71 -9.53
C ARG A 10 -6.88 28.77 -10.46
N PHE A 11 -7.92 28.07 -9.99
CA PHE A 11 -8.70 27.15 -10.81
C PHE A 11 -9.40 27.88 -11.96
N LYS A 12 -9.95 29.07 -11.68
CA LYS A 12 -10.59 29.95 -12.67
C LYS A 12 -9.59 30.45 -13.71
N ASN A 13 -8.38 30.82 -13.31
CA ASN A 13 -7.31 31.23 -14.23
C ASN A 13 -6.83 30.07 -15.12
N LEU A 14 -6.81 28.84 -14.60
CA LEU A 14 -6.42 27.64 -15.35
C LEU A 14 -7.55 27.08 -16.24
N ASN A 15 -8.81 27.36 -15.91
CA ASN A 15 -10.00 26.90 -16.63
C ASN A 15 -10.99 28.05 -16.89
N PRO A 16 -10.64 29.03 -17.75
CA PRO A 16 -11.43 30.25 -17.93
C PRO A 16 -12.84 29.98 -18.47
N GLN A 17 -13.01 28.95 -19.31
CA GLN A 17 -14.33 28.52 -19.78
C GLN A 17 -15.02 27.58 -18.78
N TYR A 18 -16.22 28.00 -18.34
CA TYR A 18 -17.13 27.24 -17.47
C TYR A 18 -16.59 26.89 -16.08
N SER A 19 -15.66 27.70 -15.54
CA SER A 19 -15.04 27.51 -14.21
C SER A 19 -16.06 27.25 -13.09
N GLY A 20 -17.16 28.01 -13.03
CA GLY A 20 -18.20 27.84 -12.03
C GLY A 20 -18.94 26.50 -12.11
N ILE A 21 -19.30 26.06 -13.33
CA ILE A 21 -20.01 24.79 -13.56
C ILE A 21 -19.09 23.61 -13.30
N LYS A 22 -17.84 23.65 -13.79
CA LYS A 22 -16.84 22.60 -13.54
C LYS A 22 -16.57 22.43 -12.05
N LEU A 23 -16.41 23.54 -11.31
CA LEU A 23 -16.20 23.50 -9.87
C LEU A 23 -17.45 22.99 -9.15
N GLY A 24 -18.65 23.40 -9.58
CA GLY A 24 -19.91 22.89 -9.06
C GLY A 24 -20.08 21.38 -9.24
N ILE A 25 -19.73 20.84 -10.42
CA ILE A 25 -19.74 19.41 -10.70
C ILE A 25 -18.71 18.69 -9.81
N ILE A 26 -17.48 19.19 -9.70
CA ILE A 26 -16.45 18.59 -8.83
C ILE A 26 -16.93 18.54 -7.38
N VAL A 27 -17.49 19.64 -6.87
CA VAL A 27 -18.01 19.70 -5.49
C VAL A 27 -19.19 18.74 -5.32
N ALA A 28 -20.14 18.71 -6.27
CA ALA A 28 -21.28 17.79 -6.22
C ALA A 28 -20.85 16.32 -6.24
N VAL A 29 -19.86 15.97 -7.06
CA VAL A 29 -19.25 14.63 -7.11
C VAL A 29 -18.59 14.29 -5.78
N VAL A 30 -17.77 15.19 -5.23
CA VAL A 30 -17.12 15.00 -3.92
C VAL A 30 -18.16 14.84 -2.81
N VAL A 31 -19.20 15.68 -2.77
CA VAL A 31 -20.27 15.60 -1.76
C VAL A 31 -21.08 14.31 -1.89
N TYR A 32 -21.44 13.90 -3.12
CA TYR A 32 -22.11 12.64 -3.39
C TYR A 32 -21.29 11.44 -2.89
N PHE A 33 -19.98 11.43 -3.18
CA PHE A 33 -19.09 10.38 -2.69
C PHE A 33 -18.96 10.41 -1.17
N ILE A 34 -18.78 11.57 -0.53
CA ILE A 34 -18.73 11.68 0.93
C ILE A 34 -20.01 11.15 1.56
N ALA A 35 -21.18 11.59 1.07
CA ALA A 35 -22.47 11.10 1.53
C ALA A 35 -22.58 9.57 1.35
N ARG A 36 -22.15 9.05 0.20
CA ARG A 36 -22.12 7.61 -0.07
C ARG A 36 -21.24 6.86 0.94
N ILE A 37 -20.08 7.39 1.35
CA ILE A 37 -19.27 6.76 2.42
C ILE A 37 -20.09 6.64 3.71
N PHE A 38 -20.72 7.75 4.14
CA PHE A 38 -21.49 7.78 5.39
C PHE A 38 -22.70 6.84 5.37
N PHE A 39 -23.30 6.61 4.20
CA PHE A 39 -24.48 5.74 4.07
C PHE A 39 -24.16 4.29 3.67
N VAL A 40 -22.95 3.98 3.16
CA VAL A 40 -22.57 2.64 2.67
C VAL A 40 -21.56 1.94 3.59
N VAL A 41 -20.70 2.69 4.29
CA VAL A 41 -19.63 2.11 5.10
C VAL A 41 -20.09 2.00 6.55
N GLU A 42 -20.56 0.82 6.93
CA GLU A 42 -20.71 0.47 8.34
C GLU A 42 -19.32 0.29 8.96
N ILE A 43 -18.99 1.13 9.95
CA ILE A 43 -17.72 1.04 10.65
C ILE A 43 -17.77 -0.19 11.58
N SER A 44 -17.24 -1.31 11.10
CA SER A 44 -17.11 -2.53 11.90
C SER A 44 -15.82 -2.55 12.72
N ARG A 45 -15.83 -3.32 13.81
CA ARG A 45 -14.63 -3.60 14.62
C ARG A 45 -13.48 -4.13 13.77
N ASP A 46 -13.77 -5.03 12.85
CA ASP A 46 -12.81 -5.65 11.94
C ASP A 46 -12.19 -4.65 10.97
N MET A 47 -12.97 -3.67 10.51
CA MET A 47 -12.45 -2.59 9.67
C MET A 47 -11.46 -1.71 10.44
N ILE A 48 -11.75 -1.39 11.71
CA ILE A 48 -10.83 -0.61 12.56
C ILE A 48 -9.54 -1.38 12.80
N ILE A 49 -9.64 -2.67 13.15
CA ILE A 49 -8.48 -3.54 13.39
C ILE A 49 -7.63 -3.66 12.12
N SER A 50 -8.25 -3.99 10.98
CA SER A 50 -7.53 -4.13 9.71
C SER A 50 -6.85 -2.84 9.27
N LEU A 51 -7.49 -1.68 9.44
CA LEU A 51 -6.88 -0.38 9.14
C LEU A 51 -5.68 -0.08 10.05
N ALA A 52 -5.80 -0.33 11.35
CA ALA A 52 -4.70 -0.13 12.30
C ALA A 52 -3.50 -1.04 11.96
N VAL A 53 -3.76 -2.33 11.70
CA VAL A 53 -2.75 -3.30 11.27
C VAL A 53 -2.11 -2.87 9.95
N PHE A 54 -2.91 -2.41 8.99
CA PHE A 54 -2.42 -1.92 7.70
C PHE A 54 -1.43 -0.77 7.86
N VAL A 55 -1.79 0.26 8.64
CA VAL A 55 -0.94 1.44 8.87
C VAL A 55 0.38 1.06 9.55
N ILE A 56 0.33 0.15 10.53
CA ILE A 56 1.53 -0.36 11.20
C ILE A 56 2.39 -1.17 10.22
N SER A 57 1.78 -2.07 9.45
CA SER A 57 2.49 -2.93 8.49
C SER A 57 3.19 -2.12 7.39
N MET A 58 2.50 -1.11 6.84
CA MET A 58 3.10 -0.16 5.91
C MET A 58 4.25 0.63 6.54
N THR A 59 4.14 1.01 7.82
CA THR A 59 5.23 1.69 8.53
C THR A 59 6.47 0.82 8.61
N PHE A 60 6.34 -0.46 8.96
CA PHE A 60 7.45 -1.40 8.97
C PHE A 60 8.08 -1.58 7.58
N HIS A 61 7.25 -1.71 6.55
CA HIS A 61 7.66 -1.80 5.15
C HIS A 61 8.54 -0.60 4.72
N GLU A 62 8.04 0.60 4.94
CA GLU A 62 8.72 1.86 4.58
C GLU A 62 10.01 2.08 5.38
N VAL A 63 9.99 1.77 6.68
CA VAL A 63 11.18 1.81 7.53
C VAL A 63 12.25 0.82 7.05
N ALA A 64 11.85 -0.35 6.55
CA ALA A 64 12.78 -1.32 5.99
C ALA A 64 13.54 -0.74 4.78
N HIS A 65 12.82 -0.10 3.84
CA HIS A 65 13.46 0.60 2.72
C HIS A 65 14.46 1.65 3.18
N GLY A 66 14.03 2.54 4.09
CA GLY A 66 14.90 3.60 4.62
C GLY A 66 16.12 3.07 5.37
N TYR A 67 15.94 2.01 6.17
CA TYR A 67 17.03 1.38 6.92
C TYR A 67 18.05 0.72 5.99
N VAL A 68 17.59 -0.04 4.98
CA VAL A 68 18.49 -0.67 4.02
C VAL A 68 19.19 0.38 3.16
N ALA A 69 18.48 1.43 2.72
CA ALA A 69 19.09 2.54 1.98
C ALA A 69 20.22 3.20 2.78
N TYR A 70 19.99 3.44 4.08
CA TYR A 70 21.00 3.94 5.01
C TYR A 70 22.22 3.02 5.09
N LYS A 71 22.02 1.70 5.17
CA LYS A 71 23.11 0.72 5.18
C LYS A 71 23.92 0.69 3.89
N PHE A 72 23.30 1.02 2.76
CA PHE A 72 23.96 1.13 1.45
C PHE A 72 24.48 2.55 1.15
N GLY A 73 24.49 3.47 2.13
CA GLY A 73 25.13 4.78 2.03
C GLY A 73 24.20 5.96 1.72
N ASP A 74 22.90 5.73 1.56
CA ASP A 74 21.93 6.82 1.39
C ASP A 74 21.35 7.30 2.73
N ASN A 75 21.79 8.48 3.18
CA ASN A 75 21.35 9.07 4.45
C ASN A 75 20.04 9.87 4.32
N THR A 76 19.43 9.97 3.14
CA THR A 76 18.26 10.84 2.88
C THR A 76 17.09 10.58 3.81
N ALA A 77 16.68 9.32 3.96
CA ALA A 77 15.60 8.92 4.86
C ALA A 77 15.92 9.23 6.34
N LYS A 78 17.18 9.00 6.74
CA LYS A 78 17.65 9.24 8.11
C LYS A 78 17.64 10.73 8.45
N MET A 79 18.20 11.57 7.57
CA MET A 79 18.25 13.02 7.74
C MET A 79 16.84 13.65 7.78
N ASN A 80 15.90 13.09 7.02
CA ASN A 80 14.50 13.53 7.04
C ASN A 80 13.70 13.00 8.24
N GLY A 81 14.33 12.26 9.17
CA GLY A 81 13.66 11.66 10.33
C GLY A 81 12.59 10.63 9.95
N ARG A 82 12.74 9.98 8.79
CA ARG A 82 11.77 9.04 8.22
C ARG A 82 12.05 7.58 8.58
N ILE A 83 13.23 7.25 9.11
CA ILE A 83 13.51 5.94 9.70
C ILE A 83 12.96 5.93 11.14
N THR A 84 11.64 5.80 11.26
CA THR A 84 10.92 5.86 12.54
C THR A 84 9.69 4.95 12.50
N LEU A 85 9.41 4.26 13.61
CA LEU A 85 8.22 3.42 13.75
C LEU A 85 6.96 4.24 14.11
N ASN A 86 7.05 5.57 14.15
CA ASN A 86 5.88 6.42 14.33
C ASN A 86 5.04 6.49 13.04
N PRO A 87 3.84 5.87 12.97
CA PRO A 87 3.07 5.79 11.74
C PRO A 87 2.60 7.16 11.22
N LEU A 88 2.41 8.13 12.11
CA LEU A 88 2.01 9.50 11.76
C LEU A 88 3.02 10.19 10.86
N ARG A 89 4.29 9.75 10.88
CA ARG A 89 5.33 10.29 10.00
C ARG A 89 5.24 9.74 8.58
N HIS A 90 4.55 8.62 8.36
CA HIS A 90 4.45 7.91 7.08
C HIS A 90 3.11 8.08 6.37
N ILE A 91 2.11 8.61 7.06
CA ILE A 91 0.80 8.89 6.48
C ILE A 91 0.87 10.16 5.61
N ASP A 92 0.37 10.07 4.37
CA ASP A 92 0.10 11.24 3.53
C ASP A 92 -1.39 11.59 3.54
N LEU A 93 -1.75 12.74 4.11
CA LEU A 93 -3.15 13.23 4.09
C LEU A 93 -3.69 13.46 2.67
N THR A 94 -2.82 13.70 1.68
CA THR A 94 -3.24 13.80 0.27
C THR A 94 -3.39 12.43 -0.39
N GLY A 95 -2.60 11.44 0.05
CA GLY A 95 -2.68 10.04 -0.36
C GLY A 95 -3.90 9.31 0.19
N ILE A 96 -4.47 9.75 1.31
CA ILE A 96 -5.70 9.19 1.92
C ILE A 96 -6.94 9.30 1.01
N LEU A 97 -6.94 10.23 0.03
CA LEU A 97 -8.06 10.37 -0.91
C LEU A 97 -8.26 9.12 -1.78
N LEU A 98 -7.17 8.44 -2.14
CA LEU A 98 -7.18 7.31 -3.07
C LEU A 98 -7.72 6.01 -2.44
N PRO A 99 -7.30 5.59 -1.22
CA PRO A 99 -7.91 4.48 -0.50
C PRO A 99 -9.39 4.72 -0.21
N ILE A 100 -9.77 5.97 0.07
CA ILE A 100 -11.18 6.36 0.25
C ILE A 100 -11.97 6.18 -1.05
N LEU A 101 -11.42 6.59 -2.21
CA LEU A 101 -12.05 6.37 -3.52
C LEU A 101 -12.14 4.87 -3.92
N ILE A 102 -11.17 4.05 -3.50
CA ILE A 102 -11.18 2.60 -3.74
C ILE A 102 -12.24 1.91 -2.86
N LEU A 103 -12.31 2.25 -1.57
CA LEU A 103 -13.39 1.81 -0.67
C LEU A 103 -14.77 2.18 -1.23
N LEU A 104 -14.89 3.39 -1.80
CA LEU A 104 -16.10 3.92 -2.45
C LEU A 104 -16.53 3.16 -3.72
N SER A 105 -15.61 2.41 -4.33
CA SER A 105 -15.87 1.62 -5.54
C SER A 105 -16.44 0.23 -5.22
N GLY A 106 -16.68 -0.09 -3.94
CA GLY A 106 -17.12 -1.42 -3.49
C GLY A 106 -15.97 -2.43 -3.37
N PHE A 107 -14.72 -2.00 -3.55
CA PHE A 107 -13.55 -2.82 -3.27
C PHE A 107 -13.32 -2.88 -1.76
N LYS A 108 -13.45 -4.08 -1.19
CA LYS A 108 -13.18 -4.35 0.24
C LYS A 108 -11.68 -4.31 0.62
N PHE A 109 -10.80 -3.99 -0.32
CA PHE A 109 -9.35 -3.99 -0.11
C PHE A 109 -8.79 -2.58 0.05
N LEU A 110 -8.20 -2.33 1.22
CA LEU A 110 -7.47 -1.11 1.54
C LEU A 110 -6.11 -1.12 0.82
N VAL A 111 -6.05 -0.59 -0.40
CA VAL A 111 -4.76 -0.18 -1.00
C VAL A 111 -4.47 1.22 -0.48
N GLY A 112 -3.87 1.30 0.71
CA GLY A 112 -3.43 2.54 1.33
C GLY A 112 -2.21 3.14 0.65
N TRP A 113 -2.32 4.35 0.10
CA TRP A 113 -1.17 5.10 -0.42
C TRP A 113 -0.45 5.79 0.75
N ALA A 114 0.60 5.15 1.29
CA ALA A 114 1.50 5.77 2.26
C ALA A 114 2.45 6.74 1.55
N LYS A 115 2.98 7.74 2.28
CA LYS A 115 4.06 8.58 1.74
C LYS A 115 5.34 7.75 1.73
N PRO A 116 5.90 7.39 0.56
CA PRO A 116 7.07 6.54 0.53
C PRO A 116 8.25 7.24 1.20
N VAL A 117 9.10 6.46 1.87
CA VAL A 117 10.33 6.97 2.47
C VAL A 117 11.27 7.46 1.36
N PRO A 118 11.82 8.68 1.47
CA PRO A 118 12.66 9.22 0.41
C PRO A 118 13.98 8.46 0.37
N VAL A 119 14.23 7.79 -0.76
CA VAL A 119 15.47 7.11 -1.06
C VAL A 119 16.12 7.77 -2.27
N ASN A 120 17.37 8.19 -2.12
CA ASN A 120 18.20 8.63 -3.23
C ASN A 120 19.04 7.44 -3.73
N PHE A 121 18.60 6.84 -4.84
CA PHE A 121 19.25 5.67 -5.42
C PHE A 121 20.66 5.95 -5.96
N ASP A 122 21.00 7.20 -6.28
CA ASP A 122 22.33 7.58 -6.79
C ASP A 122 23.41 7.47 -5.71
N ASN A 123 23.02 7.58 -4.43
CA ASN A 123 23.91 7.47 -3.28
C ASN A 123 24.28 6.02 -2.92
N LEU A 124 23.55 5.03 -3.44
CA LEU A 124 23.71 3.63 -3.03
C LEU A 124 25.04 3.04 -3.52
N ARG A 125 25.75 2.33 -2.64
CA ARG A 125 27.04 1.68 -2.92
C ARG A 125 27.12 0.29 -2.27
N PRO A 126 27.39 -0.79 -3.05
CA PRO A 126 27.42 -0.85 -4.52
C PRO A 126 26.04 -0.57 -5.14
N HIS A 127 25.98 0.20 -6.23
CA HIS A 127 24.71 0.77 -6.73
C HIS A 127 23.65 -0.28 -7.10
N ARG A 128 23.98 -1.31 -7.89
CA ARG A 128 23.01 -2.34 -8.32
C ARG A 128 22.52 -3.18 -7.14
N LEU A 129 23.45 -3.62 -6.28
CA LEU A 129 23.12 -4.41 -5.10
C LEU A 129 22.27 -3.59 -4.11
N GLY A 130 22.63 -2.34 -3.87
CA GLY A 130 21.86 -1.44 -3.02
C GLY A 130 20.45 -1.22 -3.57
N LEU A 131 20.30 -1.00 -4.88
CA LEU A 131 18.98 -0.83 -5.49
C LEU A 131 18.11 -2.09 -5.31
N PHE A 132 18.68 -3.27 -5.55
CA PHE A 132 18.00 -4.55 -5.31
C PHE A 132 17.61 -4.74 -3.83
N CYS A 133 18.58 -4.58 -2.93
CA CYS A 133 18.38 -4.79 -1.50
C CYS A 133 17.35 -3.81 -0.92
N VAL A 134 17.38 -2.54 -1.34
CA VAL A 134 16.36 -1.57 -0.94
C VAL A 134 15.00 -1.99 -1.49
N ALA A 135 14.88 -2.34 -2.77
CA ALA A 135 13.60 -2.72 -3.36
C ALA A 135 12.98 -3.95 -2.68
N ILE A 136 13.78 -4.95 -2.31
CA ILE A 136 13.25 -6.16 -1.66
C ILE A 136 13.03 -6.00 -0.14
N ALA A 137 13.57 -4.94 0.49
CA ALA A 137 13.56 -4.77 1.94
C ALA A 137 12.14 -4.77 2.53
N GLY A 138 11.25 -3.95 1.98
CA GLY A 138 9.86 -3.87 2.40
C GLY A 138 9.14 -5.20 2.21
N ILE A 139 9.26 -5.81 1.02
CA ILE A 139 8.69 -7.12 0.70
C ILE A 139 9.10 -8.19 1.72
N VAL A 140 10.40 -8.28 2.05
CA VAL A 140 10.93 -9.25 3.01
C VAL A 140 10.35 -9.03 4.40
N VAL A 141 10.30 -7.79 4.88
CA VAL A 141 9.74 -7.47 6.20
C VAL A 141 8.27 -7.87 6.28
N ASN A 142 7.49 -7.61 5.24
CA ASN A 142 6.10 -8.05 5.17
C ASN A 142 5.97 -9.58 5.23
N PHE A 143 6.74 -10.33 4.43
CA PHE A 143 6.69 -11.80 4.51
C PHE A 143 7.15 -12.34 5.87
N ILE A 144 8.14 -11.71 6.51
CA ILE A 144 8.57 -12.08 7.88
C ILE A 144 7.42 -11.86 8.87
N ILE A 145 6.79 -10.69 8.85
CA ILE A 145 5.65 -10.39 9.74
C ILE A 145 4.51 -11.37 9.49
N ALA A 146 4.17 -11.65 8.23
CA ALA A 146 3.15 -12.64 7.88
C ALA A 146 3.50 -14.04 8.41
N ALA A 147 4.73 -14.50 8.23
CA ALA A 147 5.18 -15.80 8.72
C ALA A 147 5.12 -15.88 10.25
N VAL A 148 5.57 -14.85 10.96
CA VAL A 148 5.50 -14.79 12.43
C VAL A 148 4.04 -14.83 12.90
N SER A 149 3.15 -14.03 12.29
CA SER A 149 1.72 -14.05 12.63
C SER A 149 1.08 -15.41 12.37
N LEU A 150 1.43 -16.08 11.26
CA LEU A 150 0.95 -17.42 10.95
C LEU A 150 1.39 -18.46 11.99
N LEU A 151 2.65 -18.41 12.42
CA LEU A 151 3.16 -19.27 13.48
C LEU A 151 2.42 -19.00 14.81
N LEU A 152 2.22 -17.73 15.16
CA LEU A 152 1.47 -17.38 16.37
C LEU A 152 0.01 -17.87 16.30
N LEU A 153 -0.66 -17.74 15.16
CA LEU A 153 -2.01 -18.29 14.95
C LEU A 153 -2.03 -19.80 15.16
N LYS A 154 -1.04 -20.53 14.64
CA LYS A 154 -0.94 -21.98 14.77
C LYS A 154 -0.80 -22.44 16.23
N TYR A 155 0.06 -21.77 17.00
CA TYR A 155 0.35 -22.20 18.38
C TYR A 155 -0.66 -21.65 19.39
N LEU A 156 -1.10 -20.40 19.23
CA LEU A 156 -2.03 -19.76 20.16
C LEU A 156 -3.49 -20.06 19.85
N GLY A 157 -3.83 -20.33 18.58
CA GLY A 157 -5.20 -20.71 18.19
C GLY A 157 -5.66 -22.05 18.72
N LYS A 158 -4.77 -22.85 19.32
CA LYS A 158 -5.14 -24.07 20.09
C LYS A 158 -5.67 -23.76 21.48
N HIS A 159 -5.40 -22.56 21.99
CA HIS A 159 -5.66 -22.16 23.37
C HIS A 159 -6.61 -20.97 23.48
N LEU A 160 -6.86 -20.27 22.38
CA LEU A 160 -7.70 -19.07 22.31
C LEU A 160 -8.84 -19.27 21.32
N ASP A 161 -10.05 -18.85 21.70
CA ASP A 161 -11.20 -18.84 20.80
C ASP A 161 -10.98 -17.92 19.60
N ILE A 162 -11.60 -18.28 18.47
CA ILE A 162 -11.52 -17.54 17.21
C ILE A 162 -12.11 -16.12 17.36
N GLU A 163 -13.08 -15.92 18.25
CA GLU A 163 -13.69 -14.61 18.53
C GLU A 163 -12.78 -13.67 19.35
N ASN A 164 -11.66 -14.17 19.85
CA ASN A 164 -10.71 -13.39 20.63
C ASN A 164 -10.08 -12.27 19.77
N ILE A 165 -10.09 -11.04 20.28
CA ILE A 165 -9.52 -9.87 19.60
C ILE A 165 -8.08 -10.10 19.13
N PHE A 166 -7.29 -10.81 19.92
CA PHE A 166 -5.90 -11.09 19.62
C PHE A 166 -5.76 -12.02 18.40
N MET A 167 -6.63 -13.03 18.29
CA MET A 167 -6.68 -13.91 17.11
C MET A 167 -7.09 -13.14 15.86
N THR A 168 -8.07 -12.24 15.97
CA THR A 168 -8.47 -11.33 14.88
C THR A 168 -7.32 -10.44 14.42
N ILE A 169 -6.59 -9.83 15.36
CA ILE A 169 -5.41 -9.00 15.04
C ILE A 169 -4.33 -9.82 14.33
N LEU A 170 -4.02 -11.02 14.83
CA LEU A 170 -3.03 -11.90 14.21
C LEU A 170 -3.44 -12.33 12.80
N LEU A 171 -4.73 -12.66 12.60
CA LEU A 171 -5.27 -13.01 11.29
C LEU A 171 -5.14 -11.86 10.30
N TYR A 172 -5.56 -10.64 10.69
CA TYR A 172 -5.38 -9.47 9.82
C TYR A 172 -3.91 -9.14 9.60
N THR A 173 -3.04 -9.32 10.60
CA THR A 173 -1.59 -9.09 10.45
C THR A 173 -1.01 -10.05 9.42
N TYR A 174 -1.37 -11.33 9.46
CA TYR A 174 -1.00 -12.31 8.45
C TYR A 174 -1.52 -11.93 7.06
N LEU A 175 -2.83 -11.70 6.91
CA LEU A 175 -3.47 -11.43 5.62
C LEU A 175 -2.93 -10.16 4.97
N ILE A 176 -2.83 -9.07 5.73
CA ILE A 176 -2.42 -7.76 5.20
C ILE A 176 -0.95 -7.78 4.84
N ASN A 177 -0.07 -8.36 5.67
CA ASN A 177 1.35 -8.41 5.34
C ASN A 177 1.62 -9.33 4.15
N LEU A 178 0.94 -10.47 4.06
CA LEU A 178 1.05 -11.35 2.90
C LEU A 178 0.59 -10.63 1.62
N LEU A 179 -0.54 -9.93 1.68
CA LEU A 179 -1.06 -9.14 0.56
C LEU A 179 -0.09 -8.03 0.15
N LEU A 180 0.40 -7.24 1.10
CA LEU A 180 1.34 -6.14 0.84
C LEU A 180 2.64 -6.65 0.22
N GLY A 181 3.17 -7.79 0.70
CA GLY A 181 4.36 -8.43 0.12
C GLY A 181 4.12 -8.90 -1.30
N MET A 182 3.00 -9.59 -1.55
CA MET A 182 2.62 -10.08 -2.89
C MET A 182 2.32 -8.96 -3.87
N PHE A 183 1.60 -7.93 -3.44
CA PHE A 183 1.27 -6.78 -4.28
C PHE A 183 2.54 -6.03 -4.69
N ASN A 184 3.46 -5.81 -3.74
CA ASN A 184 4.74 -5.20 -4.05
C ASN A 184 5.68 -6.09 -4.88
N LEU A 185 5.42 -7.39 -5.05
CA LEU A 185 6.14 -8.24 -6.00
C LEU A 185 5.71 -8.06 -7.47
N ILE A 186 4.59 -7.37 -7.73
CA ILE A 186 4.13 -7.13 -9.10
C ILE A 186 5.22 -6.37 -9.88
N PRO A 187 5.65 -6.87 -11.06
CA PRO A 187 6.82 -6.37 -11.79
C PRO A 187 6.55 -5.07 -12.57
N ILE A 188 6.04 -4.04 -11.89
CA ILE A 188 5.59 -2.78 -12.49
C ILE A 188 5.99 -1.64 -11.58
N THR A 189 6.72 -0.65 -12.10
CA THR A 189 6.96 0.60 -11.36
C THR A 189 5.65 1.38 -11.25
N PRO A 190 5.34 2.04 -10.11
CA PRO A 190 6.24 2.36 -8.98
C PRO A 190 6.48 1.25 -7.94
N LEU A 191 5.83 0.08 -8.04
CA LEU A 191 5.97 -1.00 -7.04
C LEU A 191 7.38 -1.57 -7.01
N ASP A 192 7.74 -2.17 -5.87
CA ASP A 192 9.07 -2.68 -5.60
C ASP A 192 9.51 -3.79 -6.56
N GLY A 193 8.60 -4.65 -6.99
CA GLY A 193 8.86 -5.74 -7.94
C GLY A 193 9.38 -5.22 -9.28
N GLY A 194 8.87 -4.07 -9.72
CA GLY A 194 9.40 -3.36 -10.88
C GLY A 194 10.83 -2.86 -10.66
N ARG A 195 11.14 -2.36 -9.45
CA ARG A 195 12.49 -1.90 -9.07
C ARG A 195 13.48 -3.06 -8.90
N ILE A 196 13.00 -4.21 -8.42
CA ILE A 196 13.76 -5.45 -8.39
C ILE A 196 14.21 -5.80 -9.81
N ILE A 197 13.29 -5.86 -10.78
CA ILE A 197 13.65 -6.10 -12.20
C ILE A 197 14.59 -5.02 -12.73
N TYR A 198 14.30 -3.76 -12.43
CA TYR A 198 15.13 -2.63 -12.82
C TYR A 198 16.60 -2.81 -12.39
N SER A 199 16.83 -3.29 -11.17
CA SER A 199 18.17 -3.43 -10.56
C SER A 199 19.12 -4.33 -11.34
N PHE A 200 18.64 -5.49 -11.80
CA PHE A 200 19.43 -6.49 -12.50
C PHE A 200 19.33 -6.39 -14.02
N SER A 201 18.42 -5.56 -14.53
CA SER A 201 18.18 -5.45 -15.97
C SER A 201 19.22 -4.60 -16.71
N GLY A 202 19.38 -4.88 -18.01
CA GLY A 202 20.21 -4.09 -18.92
C GLY A 202 19.54 -2.78 -19.37
N GLU A 203 20.27 -1.94 -20.11
CA GLU A 203 19.81 -0.60 -20.50
C GLU A 203 18.47 -0.58 -21.24
N LYS A 204 18.20 -1.57 -22.11
CA LYS A 204 16.95 -1.64 -22.88
C LYS A 204 15.72 -1.74 -21.97
N VAL A 205 15.79 -2.59 -20.95
CA VAL A 205 14.72 -2.80 -19.98
C VAL A 205 14.59 -1.55 -19.10
N ARG A 206 15.70 -0.97 -18.63
CA ARG A 206 15.64 0.27 -17.83
C ARG A 206 15.01 1.42 -18.59
N LYS A 207 15.33 1.61 -19.87
CA LYS A 207 14.70 2.62 -20.74
C LYS A 207 13.20 2.39 -20.87
N PHE A 208 12.77 1.12 -21.00
CA PHE A 208 11.35 0.77 -21.01
C PHE A 208 10.68 1.12 -19.68
N TYR A 209 11.27 0.70 -18.55
CA TYR A 209 10.74 1.00 -17.21
C TYR A 209 10.62 2.50 -16.92
N ASN A 210 11.65 3.29 -17.27
CA ASN A 210 11.61 4.75 -17.15
C ASN A 210 10.47 5.37 -18.00
N LYS A 211 10.13 4.77 -19.15
CA LYS A 211 9.05 5.25 -20.02
C LYS A 211 7.66 4.95 -19.45
N ILE A 212 7.49 3.77 -18.82
CA ILE A 212 6.20 3.34 -18.26
C ILE A 212 5.95 3.88 -16.85
N GLU A 213 6.98 4.28 -16.10
CA GLU A 213 6.88 4.74 -14.70
C GLU A 213 5.83 5.85 -14.53
N LYS A 214 5.77 6.80 -15.47
CA LYS A 214 4.77 7.89 -15.46
C LYS A 214 3.32 7.42 -15.61
N TYR A 215 3.11 6.23 -16.16
CA TYR A 215 1.81 5.57 -16.28
C TYR A 215 1.62 4.47 -15.23
N GLY A 216 2.61 4.23 -14.37
CA GLY A 216 2.64 3.09 -13.46
C GLY A 216 1.41 2.97 -12.58
N ILE A 217 0.97 4.10 -12.01
CA ILE A 217 -0.26 4.16 -11.19
C ILE A 217 -1.48 3.76 -12.02
N LEU A 218 -1.62 4.25 -13.26
CA LEU A 218 -2.74 3.90 -14.13
C LEU A 218 -2.72 2.42 -14.53
N ILE A 219 -1.52 1.86 -14.77
CA ILE A 219 -1.35 0.45 -15.09
C ILE A 219 -1.77 -0.42 -13.90
N ILE A 220 -1.36 -0.04 -12.67
CA ILE A 220 -1.79 -0.72 -11.44
C ILE A 220 -3.31 -0.68 -11.30
N PHE A 221 -3.94 0.49 -11.53
CA PHE A 221 -5.40 0.59 -11.52
C PHE A 221 -6.07 -0.30 -12.55
N ALA A 222 -5.56 -0.34 -13.78
CA ALA A 222 -6.09 -1.23 -14.82
C ALA A 222 -5.97 -2.70 -14.40
N ILE A 223 -4.83 -3.10 -13.84
CA ILE A 223 -4.60 -4.47 -13.38
C ILE A 223 -5.55 -4.83 -12.23
N VAL A 224 -5.69 -3.95 -11.25
CA VAL A 224 -6.61 -4.18 -10.12
C VAL A 224 -8.05 -4.21 -10.59
N TYR A 225 -8.45 -3.35 -11.53
CA TYR A 225 -9.83 -3.29 -12.01
C TYR A 225 -10.20 -4.48 -12.90
N PHE A 226 -9.45 -4.70 -13.98
CA PHE A 226 -9.72 -5.76 -14.96
C PHE A 226 -9.29 -7.15 -14.47
N GLY A 227 -8.19 -7.23 -13.73
CA GLY A 227 -7.64 -8.47 -13.19
C GLY A 227 -8.16 -8.83 -11.80
N SER A 228 -9.05 -8.01 -11.21
CA SER A 228 -9.55 -8.12 -9.84
C SER A 228 -9.85 -9.56 -9.41
N ARG A 229 -10.68 -10.26 -10.19
CA ARG A 229 -11.13 -11.62 -9.87
C ARG A 229 -9.98 -12.64 -9.91
N THR A 230 -9.15 -12.59 -10.94
CA THR A 230 -8.01 -13.52 -11.08
C THR A 230 -6.97 -13.28 -10.00
N LEU A 231 -6.65 -12.01 -9.72
CA LEU A 231 -5.73 -11.62 -8.65
C LEU A 231 -6.28 -12.05 -7.28
N MET A 232 -7.57 -11.87 -7.05
CA MET A 232 -8.23 -12.28 -5.81
C MET A 232 -8.15 -13.79 -5.62
N ASN A 233 -8.51 -14.57 -6.65
CA ASN A 233 -8.47 -16.02 -6.59
C ASN A 233 -7.04 -16.53 -6.36
N GLY A 234 -6.05 -15.94 -7.04
CA GLY A 234 -4.64 -16.27 -6.82
C GLY A 234 -4.17 -15.92 -5.41
N PHE A 235 -4.57 -14.77 -4.88
CA PHE A 235 -4.28 -14.37 -3.51
C PHE A 235 -4.90 -15.34 -2.50
N ILE A 236 -6.18 -15.66 -2.63
CA ILE A 236 -6.89 -16.61 -1.77
C ILE A 236 -6.22 -17.99 -1.84
N ALA A 237 -5.86 -18.47 -3.02
CA ALA A 237 -5.17 -19.75 -3.18
C ALA A 237 -3.84 -19.79 -2.41
N ILE A 238 -3.07 -18.70 -2.44
CA ILE A 238 -1.80 -18.59 -1.72
C ILE A 238 -2.03 -18.53 -0.21
N VAL A 239 -3.01 -17.72 0.23
CA VAL A 239 -3.40 -17.63 1.65
C VAL A 239 -3.81 -19.00 2.19
N GLU A 240 -4.70 -19.70 1.47
CA GLU A 240 -5.15 -21.04 1.83
C GLU A 240 -4.02 -22.06 1.82
N PHE A 241 -3.11 -21.99 0.84
CA PHE A 241 -1.95 -22.88 0.77
C PHE A 241 -1.12 -22.77 2.05
N PHE A 242 -0.78 -21.56 2.48
CA PHE A 242 0.02 -21.35 3.69
C PHE A 242 -0.75 -21.68 4.98
N LEU A 243 -2.06 -21.40 5.06
CA LEU A 243 -2.89 -21.82 6.19
C LEU A 243 -2.96 -23.35 6.30
N LYS A 244 -3.20 -24.04 5.18
CA LYS A 244 -3.21 -25.51 5.11
C LYS A 244 -1.85 -26.10 5.48
N LEU A 245 -0.76 -25.51 4.99
CA LEU A 245 0.61 -25.89 5.37
C LEU A 245 0.87 -25.73 6.87
N ALA A 246 0.31 -24.68 7.49
CA ALA A 246 0.38 -24.46 8.93
C ALA A 246 -0.53 -25.42 9.73
N GLY A 247 -1.43 -26.17 9.08
CA GLY A 247 -2.43 -27.03 9.71
C GLY A 247 -3.64 -26.26 10.24
N ILE A 248 -3.89 -25.06 9.73
CA ILE A 248 -5.01 -24.19 10.12
C ILE A 248 -6.13 -24.34 9.08
N GLN A 249 -7.30 -24.79 9.51
CA GLN A 249 -8.50 -24.87 8.67
C GLN A 249 -9.37 -23.64 8.90
N LEU A 250 -9.20 -22.62 8.05
CA LEU A 250 -10.02 -21.42 8.04
C LEU A 250 -10.74 -21.33 6.69
N ASN A 251 -12.07 -21.38 6.71
CA ASN A 251 -12.88 -21.10 5.52
C ASN A 251 -12.99 -19.58 5.38
N LEU A 252 -12.12 -18.99 4.56
CA LEU A 252 -12.17 -17.57 4.23
C LEU A 252 -13.32 -17.35 3.24
N MET A 253 -14.52 -17.02 3.74
CA MET A 253 -15.61 -16.51 2.90
C MET A 253 -15.35 -15.02 2.61
N PHE A 254 -14.86 -14.69 1.41
CA PHE A 254 -14.67 -13.32 0.93
C PHE A 254 -15.78 -12.87 -0.03
#